data_AF-A0A368TL45-F1
#
_entry.id   AF-A0A368TL45-F1
#
_cell.length_a   1.000
_cell.length_b   1.000
_cell.length_c   1.000
_cell.angle_alpha   90.00
_cell.angle_beta   90.00
_cell.angle_gamma   90.00
#
_symmetry.space_group_name_H-M   'P 1'
#
loop_
_entity.id
_entity.type
_entity.pdbx_description
1 polymer ?
#
loop_
_entity_poly.entity_id
_entity_poly.type
_entity_poly.pdbx_seq_one_letter_code
_entity_poly.pdbx_strand_id
1 'polypeptide(L)'
;MRNQKEKEMKMELLEAIKSRKSIRAFKSDPVPKKVLTELLEVARRAPSGTNTQPWVFFVLTYFPDVVRRIADISESKQVIIGIAIGYPDWNHPLNNLRTDREPVEELVTWRGMAEEEEKKE
;
A
#
# COMPACT_ATOMS: atom_id res chain seq x y z
N MET A 1 27.97 0.24 13.51
CA MET A 1 27.36 0.87 12.30
C MET A 1 26.18 0.09 11.72
N ARG A 2 26.24 -1.25 11.56
CA ARG A 2 25.11 -2.07 11.07
C ARG A 2 23.82 -1.92 11.88
N ASN A 3 23.91 -2.06 13.21
CA ASN A 3 22.74 -1.95 14.10
C ASN A 3 22.10 -0.55 14.13
N GLN A 4 22.88 0.50 13.91
CA GLN A 4 22.36 1.88 13.87
C GLN A 4 21.59 2.12 12.58
N LYS A 5 22.14 1.68 11.45
CA LYS A 5 21.50 1.79 10.12
C LYS A 5 20.22 0.95 10.04
N GLU A 6 20.21 -0.23 10.66
CA GLU A 6 19.01 -1.08 10.77
C GLU A 6 17.93 -0.41 11.64
N LYS A 7 18.32 0.23 12.73
CA LYS A 7 17.39 0.96 13.60
C LYS A 7 16.79 2.18 12.89
N GLU A 8 17.60 2.93 12.15
CA GLU A 8 17.14 4.07 11.33
C GLU A 8 16.16 3.62 10.23
N MET A 9 16.48 2.55 9.51
CA MET A 9 15.61 1.99 8.47
C MET A 9 14.27 1.48 9.06
N LYS A 10 14.31 0.85 10.25
CA LYS A 10 13.08 0.44 10.95
C LYS A 10 12.22 1.66 11.33
N MET A 11 12.83 2.74 11.80
CA MET A 11 12.12 3.98 12.13
C MET A 11 11.47 4.59 10.89
N GLU A 12 12.19 4.68 9.77
CA GLU A 12 11.67 5.22 8.52
C GLU A 12 10.46 4.41 8.00
N LEU A 13 10.53 3.08 8.05
CA LEU A 13 9.44 2.21 7.63
C LEU A 13 8.18 2.39 8.50
N LEU A 14 8.34 2.44 9.83
CA LEU A 14 7.20 2.61 10.73
C LEU A 14 6.52 3.96 10.53
N GLU A 15 7.29 5.02 10.33
CA GLU A 15 6.76 6.34 10.02
C GLU A 15 6.06 6.36 8.66
N ALA A 16 6.60 5.68 7.63
CA ALA A 16 5.93 5.55 6.34
C ALA A 16 4.57 4.84 6.46
N ILE A 17 4.49 3.76 7.24
CA ILE A 17 3.25 3.02 7.46
C ILE A 17 2.21 3.87 8.21
N LYS A 18 2.61 4.53 9.31
CA LYS A 18 1.71 5.32 10.16
C LYS A 18 1.25 6.62 9.51
N SER A 19 2.13 7.27 8.73
CA SER A 19 1.82 8.55 8.10
C SER A 19 0.91 8.41 6.88
N ARG A 20 0.98 7.26 6.17
CA ARG A 20 0.19 6.98 4.97
C ARG A 20 -1.32 7.11 5.24
N LYS A 21 -1.99 7.86 4.38
CA LYS A 21 -3.46 7.96 4.34
C LYS A 21 -3.98 7.76 2.92
N SER A 22 -5.27 7.46 2.80
CA SER A 22 -5.92 7.37 1.49
C SER A 22 -6.10 8.76 0.90
N ILE A 23 -5.47 8.99 -0.25
CA ILE A 23 -5.63 10.21 -1.06
C ILE A 23 -6.79 9.98 -2.04
N ARG A 24 -7.69 10.96 -2.13
CA ARG A 24 -8.92 10.88 -2.92
C ARG A 24 -9.08 12.04 -3.91
N ALA A 25 -8.33 13.11 -3.72
CA ALA A 25 -8.22 14.20 -4.68
C ALA A 25 -6.76 14.33 -5.13
N PHE A 26 -6.56 14.42 -6.44
CA PHE A 26 -5.25 14.46 -7.06
C PHE A 26 -5.09 15.72 -7.88
N LYS A 27 -3.84 16.18 -8.03
CA LYS A 27 -3.49 17.20 -9.01
C LYS A 27 -3.66 16.63 -10.42
N SER A 28 -3.78 17.52 -11.40
CA SER A 28 -3.84 17.16 -12.83
C SER A 28 -2.50 16.66 -13.38
N ASP A 29 -1.39 16.88 -12.67
CA ASP A 29 -0.06 16.45 -13.09
C ASP A 29 0.00 14.92 -13.27
N PRO A 30 0.38 14.43 -14.46
CA PRO A 30 0.51 13.00 -14.68
C PRO A 30 1.70 12.43 -13.92
N VAL A 31 1.55 11.22 -13.36
CA VAL A 31 2.68 10.52 -12.73
C VAL A 31 3.65 10.03 -13.81
N PRO A 32 4.94 10.37 -13.75
CA PRO A 32 5.91 9.92 -14.74
C PRO A 32 6.02 8.38 -14.77
N LYS A 33 6.11 7.80 -15.97
CA LYS A 33 6.27 6.35 -16.17
C LYS A 33 7.39 5.76 -15.32
N LYS A 34 8.53 6.46 -15.21
CA LYS A 34 9.68 6.03 -14.39
C LYS A 34 9.28 5.75 -12.94
N VAL A 35 8.49 6.64 -12.33
CA VAL A 35 8.02 6.48 -10.93
C VAL A 35 7.11 5.26 -10.81
N LEU A 36 6.19 5.06 -11.78
CA LEU A 36 5.32 3.90 -11.81
C LEU A 36 6.11 2.59 -12.00
N THR A 37 7.14 2.60 -12.84
CA THR A 37 8.04 1.46 -13.03
C THR A 37 8.77 1.13 -11.73
N GLU A 38 9.38 2.11 -11.07
CA GLU A 38 10.06 1.90 -9.78
C GLU A 38 9.11 1.32 -8.72
N LEU A 39 7.87 1.81 -8.66
CA LEU A 39 6.85 1.27 -7.76
C LEU A 39 6.53 -0.19 -8.07
N LEU A 40 6.33 -0.54 -9.35
CA LEU A 40 6.03 -1.90 -9.77
C LEU A 40 7.22 -2.86 -9.54
N GLU A 41 8.45 -2.36 -9.70
CA GLU A 41 9.69 -3.10 -9.43
C GLU A 41 9.81 -3.53 -7.96
N VAL A 42 9.31 -2.69 -7.05
CA VAL A 42 9.20 -3.01 -5.62
C VAL A 42 7.99 -3.92 -5.38
N ALA A 43 6.82 -3.59 -5.93
CA ALA A 43 5.58 -4.33 -5.69
C ALA A 43 5.67 -5.81 -6.13
N ARG A 44 6.35 -6.10 -7.25
CA ARG A 44 6.54 -7.48 -7.74
C ARG A 44 7.36 -8.38 -6.80
N ARG A 45 7.99 -7.82 -5.75
CA ARG A 45 8.71 -8.59 -4.73
C ARG A 45 7.79 -9.16 -3.66
N ALA A 46 6.50 -8.84 -3.69
CA ALA A 46 5.52 -9.49 -2.83
C ALA A 46 5.61 -11.03 -2.97
N PRO A 47 5.51 -11.80 -1.87
CA PRO A 47 5.48 -13.25 -1.94
C PRO A 47 4.15 -13.74 -2.52
N SER A 48 4.16 -14.93 -3.12
CA SER A 48 2.95 -15.63 -3.56
C SER A 48 3.04 -17.11 -3.19
N GLY A 49 1.89 -17.77 -3.02
CA GLY A 49 1.82 -19.22 -2.73
C GLY A 49 2.60 -20.00 -3.79
N THR A 50 3.53 -20.85 -3.32
CA THR A 50 4.51 -21.58 -4.16
C THR A 50 5.20 -20.73 -5.22
N ASN A 51 5.34 -19.42 -4.97
CA ASN A 51 5.89 -18.41 -5.89
C ASN A 51 5.25 -18.35 -7.29
N THR A 52 3.96 -18.68 -7.40
CA THR A 52 3.22 -18.69 -8.67
C THR A 52 3.12 -17.32 -9.36
N GLN A 53 3.26 -16.23 -8.60
CA GLN A 53 3.17 -14.84 -9.09
C GLN A 53 1.96 -14.63 -10.03
N PRO A 54 0.74 -14.95 -9.57
CA PRO A 54 -0.43 -15.03 -10.46
C PRO A 54 -0.97 -13.65 -10.88
N TRP A 55 -0.27 -12.57 -10.55
CA TRP A 55 -0.68 -11.19 -10.82
C TRP A 55 -0.27 -10.72 -12.23
N VAL A 56 -1.18 -9.98 -12.86
CA VAL A 56 -0.93 -9.21 -14.08
C VAL A 56 -1.34 -7.77 -13.79
N PHE A 57 -0.44 -6.81 -14.02
CA PHE A 57 -0.70 -5.40 -13.75
C PHE A 57 -1.08 -4.68 -15.04
N PHE A 58 -2.23 -4.00 -15.03
CA PHE A 58 -2.64 -3.08 -16.08
C PHE A 58 -2.54 -1.65 -15.53
N VAL A 59 -1.71 -0.81 -16.16
CA VAL A 59 -1.53 0.59 -15.75
C VAL A 59 -2.21 1.46 -16.79
N LEU A 60 -3.26 2.16 -16.35
CA LEU A 60 -4.12 2.96 -17.22
C LEU A 60 -4.22 4.35 -16.63
N THR A 61 -4.05 5.36 -17.48
CA THR A 61 -3.95 6.74 -17.02
C THR A 61 -5.30 7.47 -17.00
N TYR A 62 -6.36 6.97 -17.66
CA TYR A 62 -7.68 7.61 -17.70
C TYR A 62 -8.87 6.64 -17.95
N PHE A 63 -10.06 7.03 -17.45
CA PHE A 63 -11.43 6.49 -17.70
C PHE A 63 -11.73 5.01 -17.37
N PRO A 64 -12.44 4.68 -16.26
CA PRO A 64 -12.75 3.30 -15.86
C PRO A 64 -13.62 2.49 -16.85
N ASP A 65 -14.53 3.13 -17.59
CA ASP A 65 -15.35 2.43 -18.62
C ASP A 65 -14.56 2.11 -19.89
N VAL A 66 -13.49 2.86 -20.11
CA VAL A 66 -12.52 2.63 -21.17
C VAL A 66 -11.51 1.56 -20.75
N VAL A 67 -11.15 1.52 -19.46
CA VAL A 67 -10.23 0.52 -18.90
C VAL A 67 -10.62 -0.91 -19.26
N ARG A 68 -11.90 -1.29 -19.13
CA ARG A 68 -12.35 -2.64 -19.49
C ARG A 68 -12.23 -2.93 -20.99
N ARG A 69 -12.48 -1.94 -21.84
CA ARG A 69 -12.39 -2.09 -23.31
C ARG A 69 -10.96 -2.07 -23.82
N ILE A 70 -10.11 -1.22 -23.26
CA ILE A 70 -8.74 -0.98 -23.76
C ILE A 70 -7.75 -2.01 -23.21
N ALA A 71 -7.93 -2.48 -21.98
CA ALA A 71 -6.96 -3.37 -21.36
C ALA A 71 -7.01 -4.82 -21.89
N ASP A 72 -7.94 -5.16 -22.79
CA ASP A 72 -8.09 -6.49 -23.41
C ASP A 72 -7.93 -7.64 -22.41
N ILE A 73 -8.59 -7.50 -21.26
CA ILE A 73 -8.47 -8.45 -20.15
C ILE A 73 -9.29 -9.69 -20.53
N SER A 74 -8.62 -10.80 -20.83
CA SER A 74 -9.24 -12.10 -21.09
C SER A 74 -10.26 -12.47 -20.01
N GLU A 75 -11.37 -13.11 -20.40
CA GLU A 75 -12.39 -13.63 -19.47
C GLU A 75 -11.83 -14.60 -18.41
N SER A 76 -10.65 -15.19 -18.67
CA SER A 76 -9.93 -16.04 -17.71
C SER A 76 -9.27 -15.27 -16.55
N LYS A 77 -9.30 -13.93 -16.57
CA LYS A 77 -8.65 -13.07 -15.58
C LYS A 77 -9.69 -12.25 -14.83
N GLN A 78 -9.66 -12.35 -13.50
CA GLN A 78 -10.50 -11.53 -12.63
C GLN A 78 -9.80 -10.23 -12.26
N VAL A 79 -10.53 -9.12 -12.29
CA VAL A 79 -10.07 -7.83 -11.73
C VAL A 79 -10.33 -7.84 -10.23
N ILE A 80 -9.26 -7.94 -9.43
CA ILE A 80 -9.36 -8.11 -7.98
C ILE A 80 -9.30 -6.76 -7.25
N ILE A 81 -8.42 -5.83 -7.68
CA ILE A 81 -8.17 -4.55 -7.01
C ILE A 81 -7.95 -3.45 -8.05
N GLY A 82 -8.53 -2.27 -7.81
CA GLY A 82 -8.18 -1.02 -8.50
C GLY A 82 -7.39 -0.11 -7.56
N ILE A 83 -6.26 0.43 -8.02
CA ILE A 83 -5.42 1.37 -7.25
C ILE A 83 -5.33 2.69 -8.02
N ALA A 84 -5.86 3.76 -7.44
CA ALA A 84 -5.67 5.12 -7.95
C ALA A 84 -4.37 5.71 -7.41
N ILE A 85 -3.50 6.19 -8.30
CA ILE A 85 -2.19 6.77 -7.97
C ILE A 85 -2.08 8.14 -8.63
N GLY A 86 -1.64 9.14 -7.87
CA GLY A 86 -1.45 10.51 -8.34
C GLY A 86 -0.81 11.38 -7.28
N TYR A 87 -0.47 12.62 -7.66
CA TYR A 87 0.03 13.60 -6.70
C TYR A 87 -1.11 14.17 -5.87
N PRO A 88 -1.02 14.20 -4.53
CA PRO A 88 -2.10 14.68 -3.68
C PRO A 88 -2.33 16.19 -3.88
N ASP A 89 -3.60 16.58 -3.97
CA ASP A 89 -4.01 17.96 -3.76
C ASP A 89 -4.28 18.19 -2.26
N TRP A 90 -3.34 18.83 -1.58
CA TRP A 90 -3.44 19.07 -0.13
C TRP A 90 -4.46 20.14 0.25
N ASN A 91 -4.89 20.98 -0.69
CA ASN A 91 -5.91 21.99 -0.43
C ASN A 91 -7.32 21.39 -0.45
N HIS A 92 -7.49 20.18 -0.99
CA HIS A 92 -8.79 19.54 -1.11
C HIS A 92 -9.25 18.92 0.22
N PRO A 93 -10.45 19.25 0.74
CA PRO A 93 -10.94 18.77 2.05
C PRO A 93 -10.94 17.24 2.21
N LEU A 94 -11.25 16.50 1.14
CA LEU A 94 -11.24 15.01 1.16
C LEU A 94 -9.89 14.39 1.55
N ASN A 95 -8.78 15.09 1.33
CA ASN A 95 -7.45 14.60 1.69
C ASN A 95 -7.08 14.90 3.14
N ASN A 96 -7.87 15.68 3.87
CA ASN A 96 -7.64 16.00 5.28
C ASN A 96 -8.26 14.98 6.25
N LEU A 97 -9.14 14.11 5.75
CA LEU A 97 -9.73 13.04 6.54
C LEU A 97 -8.65 12.07 7.07
N ARG A 98 -8.60 11.92 8.38
CA ARG A 98 -7.84 10.88 9.09
C ARG A 98 -8.82 9.86 9.65
N THR A 99 -8.41 8.60 9.63
CA THR A 99 -9.18 7.52 10.24
C THR A 99 -8.28 6.81 11.24
N ASP A 100 -8.81 6.60 12.43
CA ASP A 100 -8.14 5.82 13.46
C ASP A 100 -8.30 4.31 13.18
N ARG A 101 -7.64 3.49 13.98
CA ARG A 101 -7.79 2.03 13.96
C ARG A 101 -8.22 1.58 15.34
N GLU A 102 -9.06 0.56 15.37
CA GLU A 102 -9.43 -0.07 16.64
C GLU A 102 -8.18 -0.51 17.41
N PRO A 103 -8.18 -0.40 18.74
CA PRO A 103 -7.11 -0.92 19.58
C PRO A 103 -6.84 -2.40 19.28
N VAL A 104 -5.58 -2.82 19.42
CA VAL A 104 -5.19 -4.21 19.12
C VAL A 104 -5.93 -5.20 20.02
N GLU A 105 -6.21 -4.78 21.25
CA GLU A 105 -6.90 -5.53 22.29
C GLU A 105 -8.33 -5.89 21.89
N GLU A 106 -8.95 -5.08 21.03
CA GLU A 106 -10.31 -5.33 20.51
C GLU A 106 -10.30 -6.23 19.26
N LEU A 107 -9.19 -6.26 18.52
CA LEU A 107 -9.06 -7.00 17.26
C LEU A 107 -8.45 -8.39 17.42
N VAL A 108 -7.71 -8.65 18.50
CA VAL A 108 -6.88 -9.84 18.64
C VAL A 108 -7.26 -10.66 19.86
N THR A 109 -7.55 -11.95 19.63
CA THR A 109 -7.63 -12.95 20.69
C THR A 109 -6.33 -13.75 20.73
N TRP A 110 -5.51 -13.52 21.75
CA TRP A 110 -4.28 -14.27 21.96
C TRP A 110 -4.56 -15.66 22.54
N ARG A 111 -3.89 -16.69 22.02
CA ARG A 111 -3.98 -18.07 22.52
C ARG A 111 -2.58 -18.67 22.58
N GLY A 112 -2.19 -19.21 23.73
CA GLY A 112 -0.90 -19.91 23.91
C GLY A 112 0.34 -19.01 23.93
N MET A 113 0.19 -17.71 24.17
CA MET A 113 1.33 -16.80 24.42
C MET A 113 1.50 -16.60 25.93
N ALA A 114 2.75 -16.62 26.41
CA ALA A 114 3.07 -16.23 27.77
C ALA A 114 2.98 -14.70 27.90
N GLU A 115 2.41 -14.20 28.98
CA GLU A 115 2.51 -12.78 29.31
C GLU A 115 3.97 -12.49 29.70
N GLU A 116 4.59 -11.47 29.08
CA GLU A 116 5.89 -11.01 29.53
C GLU A 116 5.71 -10.40 30.93
N GLU A 117 6.28 -11.03 31.96
CA GLU A 117 6.38 -10.43 33.28
C GLU A 117 7.15 -9.10 33.14
N GLU A 118 6.49 -7.98 33.46
CA GLU A 118 7.16 -6.69 33.62
C GLU A 118 8.31 -6.88 34.61
N LYS A 119 9.54 -6.82 34.11
CA LYS A 119 10.72 -6.67 34.96
C LYS A 119 10.59 -5.34 35.69
N LYS A 120 10.05 -5.39 36.91
CA LYS A 120 10.17 -4.31 37.89
C LYS A 120 11.65 -4.17 38.22
N GLU A 121 12.24 -3.07 37.78
CA GLU A 121 13.50 -2.54 38.33
C GLU A 121 13.33 -2.16 39.81
#